data_AF-A0A0F3GR83-F1
#
_entry.id   AF-A0A0F3GR83-F1
#
_cell.length_a   1.000
_cell.length_b   1.000
_cell.length_c   1.000
_cell.angle_alpha   90.00
_cell.angle_beta   90.00
_cell.angle_gamma   90.00
#
_symmetry.space_group_name_H-M   'P 1'
#
loop_
_entity.id
_entity.type
_entity.pdbx_description
1 polymer ?
#
loop_
_entity_poly.entity_id
_entity_poly.type
_entity_poly.pdbx_seq_one_letter_code
_entity_poly.pdbx_strand_id
1 'polypeptide(L)'
;MDKSINVTANFAIIRTLNININNYATGSVNVTVDSGSINWSSDKKTGTATYADGTIVTLNATGDKDSSLSFWGIDCERSGRANTCQLTMSKDMNVAAVFGLYQKLTVTTTGNGTVNVDKGGLTWSYNIGTTECVVNNQVTLSAMAFSGFSFMGWGGDCSGTTSTCKITMSKASNVTARFAMTRTLTVTKTGYGNVTASPGGLTW
;
A
#
# COMPACT_ATOMS: atom_id res chain seq x y z
N MET A 1 -43.73 60.67 -5.49
CA MET A 1 -42.79 59.87 -6.29
C MET A 1 -42.54 58.59 -5.53
N ASP A 2 -43.15 57.51 -5.99
CA ASP A 2 -42.98 56.17 -5.43
C ASP A 2 -41.56 55.70 -5.79
N LYS A 3 -40.69 55.55 -4.79
CA LYS A 3 -39.35 54.98 -4.98
C LYS A 3 -39.49 53.47 -4.84
N SER A 4 -39.85 52.80 -5.93
CA SER A 4 -39.79 51.35 -5.99
C SER A 4 -38.33 50.90 -5.85
N ILE A 5 -38.01 50.26 -4.73
CA ILE A 5 -36.71 49.63 -4.48
C ILE A 5 -36.78 48.23 -5.11
N ASN A 6 -36.01 48.01 -6.18
CA ASN A 6 -35.84 46.68 -6.73
C ASN A 6 -34.86 45.89 -5.86
N VAL A 7 -35.37 44.88 -5.16
CA VAL A 7 -34.53 43.88 -4.47
C VAL A 7 -34.36 42.70 -5.41
N THR A 8 -33.16 42.53 -5.96
CA THR A 8 -32.82 41.34 -6.76
C THR A 8 -32.28 40.27 -5.82
N ALA A 9 -33.07 39.22 -5.57
CA ALA A 9 -32.56 38.00 -4.93
C ALA A 9 -31.85 37.14 -5.99
N ASN A 10 -30.55 36.89 -5.79
CA ASN A 10 -29.78 36.02 -6.68
C ASN A 10 -29.79 34.61 -6.10
N PHE A 11 -30.39 33.65 -6.82
CA PHE A 11 -30.49 32.26 -6.38
C PHE A 11 -29.40 31.43 -7.06
N ALA A 12 -28.48 30.87 -6.26
CA ALA A 12 -27.51 29.91 -6.75
C ALA A 12 -28.15 28.51 -6.81
N ILE A 13 -27.83 27.74 -7.87
CA ILE A 13 -28.12 26.31 -7.88
C ILE A 13 -27.23 25.65 -6.82
N ILE A 14 -27.83 24.95 -5.88
CA ILE A 14 -27.13 24.18 -4.85
C ILE A 14 -27.18 22.69 -5.23
N ARG A 15 -26.04 22.02 -5.12
CA ARG A 15 -25.88 20.58 -5.33
C ARG A 15 -25.57 19.88 -4.02
N THR A 16 -26.04 18.65 -3.91
CA THR A 16 -25.76 17.79 -2.75
C THR A 16 -24.64 16.82 -3.09
N LEU A 17 -23.68 16.70 -2.18
CA LEU A 17 -22.66 15.66 -2.16
C LEU A 17 -23.05 14.63 -1.09
N ASN A 18 -23.31 13.39 -1.51
CA ASN A 18 -23.55 12.26 -0.62
C ASN A 18 -22.30 11.38 -0.57
N ILE A 19 -21.83 11.06 0.63
CA ILE A 19 -20.65 10.23 0.87
C ILE A 19 -21.09 9.00 1.65
N ASN A 20 -20.68 7.83 1.17
CA ASN A 20 -20.85 6.56 1.87
C ASN A 20 -19.49 5.92 2.13
N ILE A 21 -19.21 5.61 3.38
CA ILE A 21 -18.00 4.92 3.83
C ILE A 21 -18.35 3.44 4.06
N ASN A 22 -17.76 2.59 3.21
CA ASN A 22 -17.77 1.14 3.41
C ASN A 22 -16.44 0.74 4.05
N ASN A 23 -16.42 0.71 5.38
CA ASN A 23 -15.24 0.30 6.13
C ASN A 23 -15.30 -1.19 6.46
N TYR A 24 -14.44 -1.99 5.82
CA TYR A 24 -14.25 -3.39 6.16
C TYR A 24 -13.13 -3.59 7.19
N ALA A 25 -12.50 -2.51 7.64
CA ALA A 25 -11.49 -2.51 8.67
C ALA A 25 -12.01 -2.22 10.07
N THR A 26 -11.25 -2.68 11.06
CA THR A 26 -11.54 -2.52 12.48
C THR A 26 -11.10 -1.17 13.03
N GLY A 27 -10.24 -0.44 12.30
CA GLY A 27 -9.88 0.95 12.61
C GLY A 27 -10.94 1.94 12.15
N SER A 28 -10.95 3.15 12.71
CA SER A 28 -11.76 4.23 12.17
C SER A 28 -11.20 4.67 10.83
N VAL A 29 -12.05 5.26 10.02
CA VAL A 29 -11.67 5.85 8.74
C VAL A 29 -12.37 7.19 8.66
N ASN A 30 -11.76 8.14 7.99
CA ASN A 30 -12.30 9.48 7.87
C ASN A 30 -12.23 9.94 6.42
N VAL A 31 -13.25 10.69 6.01
CA VAL A 31 -13.24 11.43 4.76
C VAL A 31 -13.45 12.90 5.10
N THR A 32 -12.56 13.76 4.63
CA THR A 32 -12.70 15.21 4.77
C THR A 32 -12.84 15.86 3.41
N VAL A 33 -13.35 17.09 3.40
CA VAL A 33 -13.40 17.98 2.24
C VAL A 33 -12.47 19.15 2.48
N ASP A 34 -11.85 19.64 1.41
CA ASP A 34 -11.01 20.84 1.42
C ASP A 34 -11.81 22.14 1.68
N SER A 35 -13.10 22.14 1.37
CA SER A 35 -14.00 23.28 1.52
C SER A 35 -15.36 22.87 2.10
N GLY A 36 -15.92 23.72 2.97
CA GLY A 36 -17.18 23.45 3.65
C GLY A 36 -17.06 22.46 4.81
N SER A 37 -18.16 21.80 5.14
CA SER A 37 -18.23 20.80 6.21
C SER A 37 -19.18 19.67 5.83
N ILE A 38 -18.85 18.45 6.23
CA ILE A 38 -19.70 17.28 6.03
C ILE A 38 -20.53 17.07 7.29
N ASN A 39 -21.85 16.99 7.11
CA ASN A 39 -22.78 16.54 8.13
C ASN A 39 -22.82 15.01 8.12
N TRP A 40 -22.14 14.40 9.10
CA TRP A 40 -22.06 12.94 9.24
C TRP A 40 -23.23 12.37 10.04
N SER A 41 -23.66 11.16 9.67
CA SER A 41 -24.51 10.32 10.50
C SER A 41 -23.81 9.98 11.83
N SER A 42 -24.60 9.56 12.83
CA SER A 42 -24.09 9.21 14.15
C SER A 42 -23.06 8.06 14.13
N ASP A 43 -23.18 7.14 13.18
CA ASP A 43 -22.24 6.03 12.94
C ASP A 43 -21.04 6.42 12.05
N LYS A 44 -20.99 7.68 11.58
CA LYS A 44 -19.97 8.23 10.68
C LYS A 44 -19.80 7.45 9.36
N LYS A 45 -20.81 6.69 8.93
CA LYS A 45 -20.77 5.95 7.65
C LYS A 45 -21.35 6.73 6.49
N THR A 46 -22.29 7.62 6.73
CA THR A 46 -22.91 8.43 5.69
C THR A 46 -22.73 9.90 5.98
N GLY A 47 -22.37 10.68 4.98
CA GLY A 47 -22.11 12.11 5.11
C GLY A 47 -22.80 12.88 4.00
N THR A 48 -23.29 14.08 4.32
CA THR A 48 -23.87 14.99 3.33
C THR A 48 -23.25 16.37 3.44
N ALA A 49 -23.01 17.00 2.30
CA ALA A 49 -22.57 18.38 2.21
C ALA A 49 -23.25 19.05 1.00
N THR A 50 -23.40 20.36 1.03
CA THR A 50 -24.03 21.12 -0.05
C THR A 50 -23.09 22.19 -0.58
N TYR A 51 -23.04 22.34 -1.89
CA TYR A 51 -22.14 23.27 -2.58
C TYR A 51 -22.88 24.00 -3.70
N ALA A 52 -22.40 25.17 -4.09
CA ALA A 52 -22.89 25.83 -5.29
C ALA A 52 -22.51 25.02 -6.54
N ASP A 53 -23.36 25.04 -7.57
CA ASP A 53 -23.09 24.40 -8.85
C ASP A 53 -21.74 24.86 -9.44
N GLY A 54 -20.98 23.92 -9.97
CA GLY A 54 -19.64 24.15 -10.53
C GLY A 54 -18.50 24.22 -9.50
N THR A 55 -18.79 24.19 -8.19
CA THR A 55 -17.75 24.14 -7.15
C THR A 55 -16.88 22.90 -7.32
N ILE A 56 -15.56 23.06 -7.23
CA ILE A 56 -14.60 21.96 -7.20
C ILE A 56 -14.35 21.57 -5.74
N VAL A 57 -14.48 20.29 -5.42
CA VAL A 57 -14.31 19.75 -4.06
C VAL A 57 -13.26 18.64 -4.10
N THR A 58 -12.34 18.67 -3.15
CA THR A 58 -11.35 17.59 -2.97
C THR A 58 -11.66 16.82 -1.69
N LEU A 59 -11.98 15.54 -1.86
CA LEU A 59 -12.14 14.57 -0.78
C LEU A 59 -10.79 13.97 -0.42
N ASN A 60 -10.51 13.87 0.88
CA ASN A 60 -9.31 13.24 1.41
C ASN A 60 -9.71 12.09 2.33
N ALA A 61 -9.24 10.88 2.04
CA ALA A 61 -9.45 9.69 2.83
C ALA A 61 -8.24 9.42 3.74
N THR A 62 -8.51 9.20 5.01
CA THR A 62 -7.50 8.78 5.99
C THR A 62 -8.01 7.52 6.68
N GLY A 63 -7.21 6.45 6.64
CA GLY A 63 -7.45 5.25 7.45
C GLY A 63 -6.66 5.30 8.75
N ASP A 64 -7.23 4.76 9.83
CA ASP A 64 -6.50 4.49 11.07
C ASP A 64 -5.47 3.35 10.87
N LYS A 65 -4.74 3.01 11.93
CA LYS A 65 -3.79 1.89 11.96
C LYS A 65 -4.40 0.62 11.37
N ASP A 66 -3.69 0.04 10.39
CA ASP A 66 -4.02 -1.21 9.67
C ASP A 66 -5.26 -1.11 8.75
N SER A 67 -5.72 0.12 8.44
CA SER A 67 -6.75 0.42 7.45
C SER A 67 -6.22 1.38 6.39
N SER A 68 -6.47 1.08 5.12
CA SER A 68 -6.12 1.96 4.00
C SER A 68 -7.26 2.01 2.99
N LEU A 69 -7.39 3.14 2.29
CA LEU A 69 -8.36 3.28 1.23
C LEU A 69 -8.04 2.27 0.12
N SER A 70 -8.98 1.37 -0.16
CA SER A 70 -8.84 0.41 -1.24
C SER A 70 -9.19 1.03 -2.59
N PHE A 71 -10.29 1.78 -2.66
CA PHE A 71 -10.66 2.57 -3.83
C PHE A 71 -11.78 3.58 -3.51
N TRP A 72 -11.87 4.62 -4.34
CA TRP A 72 -13.07 5.44 -4.47
C TRP A 72 -14.00 4.88 -5.55
N GLY A 73 -15.31 4.92 -5.30
CA GLY A 73 -16.34 4.46 -6.23
C GLY A 73 -17.35 5.55 -6.61
N ILE A 74 -18.23 5.19 -7.54
CA ILE A 74 -19.31 6.02 -8.08
C ILE A 74 -18.71 7.25 -8.77
N ASP A 75 -19.07 8.48 -8.38
CA ASP A 75 -18.65 9.68 -9.10
C ASP A 75 -17.14 9.97 -8.91
N CYS A 76 -16.46 9.23 -8.02
CA CYS A 76 -15.00 9.28 -7.78
C CYS A 76 -14.21 8.08 -8.37
N GLU A 77 -14.82 7.21 -9.17
CA GLU A 77 -14.17 5.96 -9.63
C GLU A 77 -12.83 6.17 -10.36
N ARG A 78 -12.65 7.31 -11.04
CA ARG A 78 -11.44 7.63 -11.81
C ARG A 78 -10.22 7.95 -10.94
N SER A 79 -10.42 8.22 -9.64
CA SER A 79 -9.34 8.51 -8.70
C SER A 79 -8.58 7.24 -8.28
N GLY A 80 -9.11 6.05 -8.56
CA GLY A 80 -8.46 4.78 -8.29
C GLY A 80 -8.12 4.60 -6.81
N ARG A 81 -6.84 4.40 -6.49
CA ARG A 81 -6.32 4.14 -5.14
C ARG A 81 -5.64 5.35 -4.49
N ALA A 82 -5.70 6.53 -5.12
CA ALA A 82 -5.19 7.72 -4.48
C ALA A 82 -6.05 8.04 -3.26
N ASN A 83 -5.43 8.50 -2.17
CA ASN A 83 -6.15 8.94 -0.97
C ASN A 83 -6.99 10.20 -1.22
N THR A 84 -6.93 10.77 -2.42
CA THR A 84 -7.70 11.96 -2.81
C THR A 84 -8.67 11.64 -3.95
N CYS A 85 -9.85 12.24 -3.90
CA CYS A 85 -10.76 12.33 -5.03
C CYS A 85 -11.16 13.78 -5.26
N GLN A 86 -10.99 14.27 -6.48
CA GLN A 86 -11.41 15.61 -6.86
C GLN A 86 -12.64 15.54 -7.75
N LEU A 87 -13.67 16.34 -7.43
CA LEU A 87 -14.95 16.39 -8.12
C LEU A 87 -15.34 17.82 -8.46
N THR A 88 -16.11 17.98 -9.55
CA THR A 88 -16.81 19.22 -9.86
C THR A 88 -18.31 19.02 -9.64
N MET A 89 -18.92 19.82 -8.79
CA MET A 89 -20.34 19.73 -8.41
C MET A 89 -21.27 20.24 -9.54
N SER A 90 -21.36 19.53 -10.66
CA SER A 90 -22.22 19.85 -11.82
C SER A 90 -23.62 19.20 -11.76
N LYS A 91 -23.79 18.25 -10.83
CA LYS A 91 -25.03 17.57 -10.47
C LYS A 91 -24.93 17.19 -8.99
N ASP A 92 -25.98 16.57 -8.47
CA ASP A 92 -25.84 15.86 -7.19
C ASP A 92 -24.87 14.69 -7.38
N MET A 93 -23.86 14.65 -6.51
CA MET A 93 -22.76 13.70 -6.59
C MET A 93 -22.88 12.67 -5.47
N ASN A 94 -22.53 11.43 -5.78
CA ASN A 94 -22.51 10.32 -4.85
C ASN A 94 -21.11 9.68 -4.88
N VAL A 95 -20.53 9.49 -3.71
CA VAL A 95 -19.18 8.95 -3.56
C VAL A 95 -19.22 7.78 -2.61
N ALA A 96 -18.57 6.68 -3.00
CA ALA A 96 -18.27 5.58 -2.09
C ALA A 96 -16.78 5.59 -1.77
N ALA A 97 -16.41 5.61 -0.49
CA ALA A 97 -15.05 5.36 -0.02
C ALA A 97 -14.99 3.95 0.56
N VAL A 98 -14.19 3.07 -0.03
CA VAL A 98 -14.06 1.69 0.44
C VAL A 98 -12.70 1.51 1.10
N PHE A 99 -12.72 1.14 2.37
CA PHE A 99 -11.50 0.88 3.15
C PHE A 99 -11.34 -0.62 3.41
N GLY A 100 -10.12 -1.09 3.19
CA GLY A 100 -9.73 -2.48 3.41
C GLY A 100 -8.77 -2.61 4.59
N LEU A 101 -8.66 -3.83 5.10
CA LEU A 101 -7.69 -4.19 6.13
C LEU A 101 -6.34 -4.54 5.51
N TYR A 102 -5.28 -3.95 6.04
CA TYR A 102 -3.91 -4.19 5.60
C TYR A 102 -3.00 -4.57 6.78
N GLN A 103 -2.02 -5.40 6.50
CA GLN A 103 -0.94 -5.75 7.41
C GLN A 103 0.39 -5.27 6.84
N LYS A 104 1.23 -4.73 7.72
CA LYS A 104 2.57 -4.32 7.35
C LYS A 104 3.46 -5.53 7.13
N LEU A 105 4.11 -5.57 5.97
CA LEU A 105 5.22 -6.47 5.68
C LEU A 105 6.52 -5.69 5.78
N THR A 106 7.46 -6.19 6.59
CA THR A 106 8.82 -5.65 6.70
C THR A 106 9.80 -6.72 6.24
N VAL A 107 10.67 -6.36 5.29
CA VAL A 107 11.73 -7.23 4.77
C VAL A 107 13.07 -6.60 5.12
N THR A 108 13.95 -7.34 5.79
CA THR A 108 15.33 -6.94 6.05
C THR A 108 16.27 -7.78 5.21
N THR A 109 17.25 -7.15 4.56
CA THR A 109 18.34 -7.85 3.88
C THR A 109 19.60 -7.81 4.73
N THR A 110 20.36 -8.93 4.74
CA THR A 110 21.73 -8.97 5.27
C THR A 110 22.65 -9.44 4.17
N GLY A 111 23.81 -8.78 3.98
CA GLY A 111 24.63 -8.98 2.79
C GLY A 111 24.06 -8.27 1.56
N ASN A 112 24.57 -8.58 0.37
CA ASN A 112 24.18 -7.90 -0.86
C ASN A 112 23.25 -8.74 -1.74
N GLY A 113 22.06 -8.21 -1.98
CA GLY A 113 21.04 -8.77 -2.86
C GLY A 113 19.77 -7.92 -2.81
N THR A 114 18.79 -8.29 -3.62
CA THR A 114 17.47 -7.66 -3.67
C THR A 114 16.39 -8.64 -3.28
N VAL A 115 15.28 -8.09 -2.78
CA VAL A 115 14.04 -8.83 -2.57
C VAL A 115 12.92 -8.09 -3.28
N ASN A 116 12.11 -8.82 -4.03
CA ASN A 116 10.87 -8.33 -4.62
C ASN A 116 9.68 -9.03 -3.97
N VAL A 117 8.53 -8.35 -3.96
CA VAL A 117 7.23 -8.90 -3.60
C VAL A 117 6.32 -8.89 -4.83
N ASP A 118 5.56 -9.95 -5.03
CA ASP A 118 4.64 -10.10 -6.18
C ASP A 118 3.49 -9.07 -6.20
N LYS A 119 3.16 -8.46 -5.06
CA LYS A 119 2.05 -7.51 -4.90
C LYS A 119 2.47 -6.29 -4.10
N GLY A 120 2.11 -5.09 -4.56
CA GLY A 120 2.27 -3.82 -3.83
C GLY A 120 3.66 -3.19 -3.91
N GLY A 121 4.71 -3.94 -4.28
CA GLY A 121 6.09 -3.45 -4.30
C GLY A 121 6.65 -3.19 -2.90
N LEU A 122 7.99 -3.10 -2.78
CA LEU A 122 8.66 -2.76 -1.53
C LEU A 122 9.29 -1.36 -1.63
N THR A 123 9.02 -0.51 -0.65
CA THR A 123 9.70 0.78 -0.48
C THR A 123 10.88 0.59 0.45
N TRP A 124 12.09 0.87 -0.05
CA TRP A 124 13.35 0.60 0.65
C TRP A 124 13.91 1.83 1.34
N SER A 125 14.38 1.65 2.57
CA SER A 125 15.29 2.53 3.29
C SER A 125 16.50 1.72 3.72
N TYR A 126 17.63 1.93 3.05
CA TYR A 126 18.82 1.10 3.18
C TYR A 126 18.49 -0.41 2.99
N ASN A 127 18.68 -1.24 4.02
CA ASN A 127 18.46 -2.68 3.97
C ASN A 127 17.07 -3.11 4.47
N ILE A 128 16.15 -2.17 4.66
CA ILE A 128 14.78 -2.43 5.14
C ILE A 128 13.78 -2.00 4.07
N GLY A 129 13.04 -2.98 3.53
CA GLY A 129 11.93 -2.78 2.63
C GLY A 129 10.60 -2.91 3.37
N THR A 130 9.63 -2.04 3.10
CA THR A 130 8.29 -2.13 3.70
C THR A 130 7.19 -1.98 2.68
N THR A 131 6.04 -2.60 2.95
CA THR A 131 4.81 -2.45 2.17
C THR A 131 3.58 -2.81 3.00
N GLU A 132 2.41 -2.41 2.53
CA GLU A 132 1.11 -2.78 3.10
C GLU A 132 0.45 -3.85 2.23
N CYS A 133 0.05 -4.96 2.85
CA CYS A 133 -0.56 -6.08 2.17
C CYS A 133 -1.96 -6.31 2.72
N VAL A 134 -2.93 -6.55 1.85
CA VAL A 134 -4.31 -6.86 2.27
C VAL A 134 -4.29 -8.10 3.18
N VAL A 135 -5.05 -8.07 4.28
CA VAL A 135 -5.15 -9.19 5.22
C VAL A 135 -5.55 -10.49 4.54
N ASN A 136 -5.05 -11.61 5.07
CA ASN A 136 -5.35 -12.98 4.63
C ASN A 136 -5.02 -13.29 3.17
N ASN A 137 -4.48 -12.32 2.41
CA ASN A 137 -3.91 -12.57 1.10
C ASN A 137 -2.52 -13.15 1.24
N GLN A 138 -2.21 -14.07 0.33
CA GLN A 138 -0.87 -14.59 0.17
C GLN A 138 -0.03 -13.65 -0.68
N VAL A 139 1.20 -13.40 -0.24
CA VAL A 139 2.25 -12.71 -0.99
C VAL A 139 3.42 -13.65 -1.21
N THR A 140 4.15 -13.42 -2.29
CA THR A 140 5.35 -14.18 -2.66
C THR A 140 6.54 -13.24 -2.72
N LEU A 141 7.55 -13.52 -1.89
CA LEU A 141 8.85 -12.87 -1.91
C LEU A 141 9.81 -13.65 -2.80
N SER A 142 10.63 -12.93 -3.55
CA SER A 142 11.69 -13.49 -4.40
C SER A 142 13.02 -12.78 -4.10
N ALA A 143 14.03 -13.55 -3.71
CA ALA A 143 15.38 -13.06 -3.42
C ALA A 143 16.31 -13.28 -4.62
N MET A 144 17.10 -12.26 -4.95
CA MET A 144 18.14 -12.32 -5.97
C MET A 144 19.46 -11.81 -5.39
N ALA A 145 20.48 -12.66 -5.38
CA ALA A 145 21.81 -12.27 -4.92
C ALA A 145 22.51 -11.40 -5.96
N PHE A 146 23.30 -10.42 -5.51
CA PHE A 146 24.20 -9.69 -6.39
C PHE A 146 25.46 -10.51 -6.72
N SER A 147 26.21 -10.06 -7.73
CA SER A 147 27.46 -10.70 -8.14
C SER A 147 28.42 -10.86 -6.95
N GLY A 148 29.00 -12.05 -6.80
CA GLY A 148 29.87 -12.40 -5.68
C GLY A 148 29.14 -12.72 -4.37
N PHE A 149 27.81 -12.87 -4.38
CA PHE A 149 27.01 -13.28 -3.25
C PHE A 149 26.11 -14.48 -3.60
N SER A 150 25.70 -15.23 -2.59
CA SER A 150 24.68 -16.28 -2.67
C SER A 150 23.55 -16.03 -1.69
N PHE A 151 22.34 -16.41 -2.07
CA PHE A 151 21.20 -16.43 -1.16
C PHE A 151 21.35 -17.62 -0.20
N MET A 152 21.39 -17.33 1.09
CA MET A 152 21.62 -18.30 2.16
C MET A 152 20.31 -18.80 2.77
N GLY A 153 19.21 -18.08 2.57
CA GLY A 153 17.90 -18.47 3.08
C GLY A 153 17.14 -17.31 3.73
N TRP A 154 15.89 -17.61 4.03
CA TRP A 154 14.97 -16.73 4.72
C TRP A 154 15.01 -16.93 6.25
N GLY A 155 14.51 -15.93 6.98
CA GLY A 155 14.24 -16.00 8.42
C GLY A 155 13.06 -15.11 8.82
N GLY A 156 12.64 -15.21 10.09
CA GLY A 156 11.48 -14.50 10.62
C GLY A 156 10.17 -15.25 10.33
N ASP A 157 9.13 -14.53 9.88
CA ASP A 157 7.83 -15.09 9.47
C ASP A 157 7.90 -15.85 8.11
N CYS A 158 9.11 -16.04 7.60
CA CYS A 158 9.44 -16.85 6.44
C CYS A 158 10.67 -17.70 6.75
N SER A 159 10.78 -18.89 6.15
CA SER A 159 11.92 -19.80 6.35
C SER A 159 12.24 -20.62 5.10
N GLY A 160 13.41 -21.26 5.11
CA GLY A 160 13.89 -22.12 4.02
C GLY A 160 14.98 -21.47 3.17
N THR A 161 15.60 -22.28 2.32
CA THR A 161 16.73 -21.90 1.45
C THR A 161 16.33 -21.67 0.00
N THR A 162 15.05 -21.92 -0.35
CA THR A 162 14.51 -21.61 -1.67
C THR A 162 14.50 -20.10 -1.88
N SER A 163 14.90 -19.64 -3.07
CA SER A 163 14.93 -18.20 -3.40
C SER A 163 13.57 -17.53 -3.39
N THR A 164 12.47 -18.29 -3.29
CA THR A 164 11.12 -17.80 -3.11
C THR A 164 10.56 -18.15 -1.74
N CYS A 165 9.68 -17.30 -1.23
CA CYS A 165 8.94 -17.53 0.01
C CYS A 165 7.50 -17.03 -0.08
N LYS A 166 6.55 -17.86 0.38
CA LYS A 166 5.13 -17.53 0.40
C LYS A 166 4.68 -17.26 1.83
N ILE A 167 3.99 -16.15 2.04
CA ILE A 167 3.50 -15.72 3.35
C ILE A 167 2.04 -15.34 3.24
N THR A 168 1.21 -15.80 4.17
CA THR A 168 -0.19 -15.34 4.29
C THR A 168 -0.25 -14.21 5.32
N MET A 169 -0.73 -13.05 4.91
CA MET A 169 -0.72 -11.82 5.73
C MET A 169 -1.87 -11.77 6.73
N SER A 170 -1.90 -12.69 7.69
CA SER A 170 -2.88 -12.68 8.79
C SER A 170 -2.52 -11.69 9.91
N LYS A 171 -1.23 -11.33 10.01
CA LYS A 171 -0.67 -10.35 10.95
C LYS A 171 0.44 -9.55 10.26
N ALA A 172 0.87 -8.45 10.89
CA ALA A 172 2.12 -7.80 10.52
C ALA A 172 3.26 -8.83 10.54
N SER A 173 4.06 -8.86 9.47
CA SER A 173 5.05 -9.90 9.23
C SER A 173 6.44 -9.31 9.03
N ASN A 174 7.45 -9.95 9.59
CA ASN A 174 8.86 -9.56 9.50
C ASN A 174 9.69 -10.69 8.90
N VAL A 175 10.38 -10.40 7.81
CA VAL A 175 11.15 -11.39 7.05
C VAL A 175 12.59 -10.92 6.92
N THR A 176 13.54 -11.84 7.03
CA THR A 176 14.95 -11.57 6.74
C THR A 176 15.41 -12.39 5.55
N ALA A 177 15.94 -11.75 4.52
CA ALA A 177 16.66 -12.40 3.43
C ALA A 177 18.17 -12.34 3.69
N ARG A 178 18.80 -13.50 3.80
CA ARG A 178 20.24 -13.58 4.08
C ARG A 178 21.02 -13.84 2.82
N PHE A 179 22.00 -12.99 2.53
CA PHE A 179 22.98 -13.14 1.48
C PHE A 179 24.37 -13.21 2.09
N ALA A 180 25.23 -14.08 1.57
CA ALA A 180 26.62 -14.17 2.00
C ALA A 180 27.56 -14.06 0.80
N MET A 181 28.72 -13.43 1.01
CA MET A 181 29.74 -13.31 -0.01
C MET A 181 30.25 -14.71 -0.37
N THR A 182 30.23 -15.04 -1.66
CA THR A 182 30.85 -16.26 -2.18
C THR A 182 32.30 -16.01 -2.48
N ARG A 183 33.16 -16.94 -2.05
CA ARG A 183 34.58 -16.94 -2.41
C ARG A 183 34.90 -18.18 -3.23
N THR A 184 35.61 -17.97 -4.33
CA THR A 184 36.16 -19.06 -5.12
C THR A 184 37.46 -19.52 -4.48
N LEU A 185 37.54 -20.81 -4.17
CA LEU A 185 38.79 -21.46 -3.76
C LEU A 185 39.39 -22.14 -4.98
N THR A 186 40.54 -21.65 -5.44
CA THR A 186 41.32 -22.31 -6.49
C THR A 186 42.34 -23.23 -5.83
N VAL A 187 42.31 -24.52 -6.17
CA VAL A 187 43.25 -25.52 -5.66
C VAL A 187 44.09 -26.02 -6.82
N THR A 188 45.41 -25.86 -6.72
CA THR A 188 46.36 -26.46 -7.65
C THR A 188 46.94 -27.71 -7.03
N LYS A 189 46.77 -28.87 -7.69
CA LYS A 189 47.36 -30.13 -7.26
C LYS A 189 48.67 -30.39 -8.01
N THR A 190 49.75 -30.59 -7.26
CA THR A 190 51.02 -31.10 -7.78
C THR A 190 51.30 -32.47 -7.15
N GLY A 191 51.54 -33.49 -7.97
CA GLY A 191 51.75 -34.89 -7.52
C GLY A 191 50.50 -35.78 -7.56
N TYR A 192 50.63 -37.00 -7.04
CA TYR A 192 49.63 -38.08 -7.22
C TYR A 192 48.56 -38.19 -6.12
N GLY A 193 48.63 -37.36 -5.07
CA GLY A 193 47.68 -37.42 -3.94
C GLY A 193 46.23 -37.05 -4.30
N ASN A 194 45.27 -37.36 -3.44
CA ASN A 194 43.87 -36.97 -3.63
C ASN A 194 43.53 -35.74 -2.76
N VAL A 195 42.82 -34.76 -3.31
CA VAL A 195 42.32 -33.60 -2.55
C VAL A 195 40.81 -33.56 -2.69
N THR A 196 40.12 -33.51 -1.55
CA THR A 196 38.65 -33.42 -1.47
C THR A 196 38.25 -32.16 -0.72
N ALA A 197 37.15 -31.53 -1.13
CA ALA A 197 36.50 -30.46 -0.36
C ALA A 197 35.26 -30.99 0.35
N SER A 198 35.03 -30.53 1.58
CA SER A 198 33.77 -30.74 2.30
C SER A 198 33.54 -29.60 3.31
N PRO A 199 32.38 -28.92 3.30
CA PRO A 199 31.29 -29.06 2.32
C PRO A 199 31.68 -28.51 0.93
N GLY A 200 31.12 -29.07 -0.13
CA GLY A 200 31.36 -28.66 -1.52
C GLY A 200 32.11 -29.70 -2.35
N GLY A 201 32.64 -29.29 -3.51
CA GLY A 201 33.39 -30.15 -4.42
C GLY A 201 34.45 -29.36 -5.17
N LEU A 202 35.52 -30.05 -5.59
CA LEU A 202 36.55 -29.50 -6.47
C LEU A 202 36.31 -30.03 -7.88
N THR A 203 36.31 -29.15 -8.87
CA THR A 203 36.34 -29.50 -10.29
C THR A 203 37.79 -29.36 -10.78
N TRP A 204 38.36 -30.46 -11.27
CA TRP A 204 39.75 -30.54 -11.78
C TRP A 204 39.80 -30.32 -13.28
#